data_AF-A0A7Y3U2Y2-F1
#
_entry.id   AF-A0A7Y3U2Y2-F1
#
_cell.length_a   1.000
_cell.length_b   1.000
_cell.length_c   1.000
_cell.angle_alpha   90.00
_cell.angle_beta   90.00
_cell.angle_gamma   90.00
#
_symmetry.space_group_name_H-M   'P 1'
#
loop_
_entity.id
_entity.type
_entity.pdbx_description
1 polymer ?
#
loop_
_entity_poly.entity_id
_entity_poly.type
_entity_poly.pdbx_seq_one_letter_code
_entity_poly.pdbx_strand_id
1 'polypeptide(L)'
;MKTETKNRFLNSITLPNYEFIITAPEFKKEGEEFTIWFFEGILEKNPNYVDCLLYLGNAYTTHGMYEKGLSVDQKLSRLRPNDPLVHYNLACSYALLKNIDAAFEVLEKAIALGYKDIYHLERDKDLAYLREDVRYQKLIEKIKKR
;
A
#
# COMPACT_ATOMS: atom_id res chain seq x y z
N MET A 1 -42.15 -37.04 16.22
CA MET A 1 -41.80 -36.73 14.81
C MET A 1 -40.56 -35.84 14.85
N LYS A 2 -39.55 -36.18 14.06
CA LYS A 2 -38.14 -35.79 14.21
C LYS A 2 -37.91 -34.27 14.17
N THR A 3 -37.08 -33.79 15.08
CA THR A 3 -36.38 -32.51 15.02
C THR A 3 -35.36 -32.55 13.89
N GLU A 4 -35.60 -31.81 12.81
CA GLU A 4 -34.57 -31.51 11.81
C GLU A 4 -33.97 -30.15 12.12
N THR A 5 -32.83 -30.18 12.81
CA THR A 5 -31.88 -29.07 12.94
C THR A 5 -31.37 -28.73 11.54
N LYS A 6 -32.02 -27.78 10.88
CA LYS A 6 -31.57 -27.30 9.57
C LYS A 6 -30.33 -26.44 9.78
N ASN A 7 -29.20 -27.12 9.71
CA ASN A 7 -27.87 -26.57 9.56
C ASN A 7 -27.90 -25.52 8.43
N ARG A 8 -27.93 -24.22 8.79
CA ARG A 8 -27.71 -23.12 7.84
C ARG A 8 -26.38 -22.50 8.22
N PHE A 9 -25.36 -22.97 7.53
CA PHE A 9 -24.02 -22.41 7.43
C PHE A 9 -24.06 -20.88 7.57
N LEU A 10 -23.58 -20.37 8.70
CA LEU A 10 -23.35 -18.95 8.89
C LEU A 10 -22.18 -18.57 7.97
N ASN A 11 -22.48 -17.79 6.93
CA ASN A 11 -21.49 -17.17 6.04
C ASN A 11 -20.69 -16.16 6.87
N SER A 12 -19.74 -16.68 7.62
CA SER A 12 -18.86 -15.92 8.50
C SER A 12 -17.43 -16.28 8.18
N ILE A 13 -16.58 -15.26 8.10
CA ILE A 13 -15.14 -15.48 8.10
C ILE A 13 -14.73 -15.41 9.55
N THR A 14 -14.18 -16.51 10.05
CA THR A 14 -13.59 -16.53 11.39
C THR A 14 -12.08 -16.45 11.27
N LEU A 15 -11.50 -15.37 11.76
CA LEU A 15 -10.07 -15.30 12.04
C LEU A 15 -9.87 -15.56 13.54
N PRO A 16 -8.69 -15.97 14.03
CA PRO A 16 -8.45 -16.09 15.45
C PRO A 16 -8.78 -14.75 16.14
N ASN A 17 -9.82 -14.76 16.98
CA ASN A 17 -10.42 -13.61 17.70
C ASN A 17 -11.42 -12.72 16.93
N TYR A 18 -11.91 -13.12 15.76
CA TYR A 18 -12.95 -12.37 15.04
C TYR A 18 -13.96 -13.25 14.32
N GLU A 19 -15.23 -12.89 14.41
CA GLU A 19 -16.31 -13.44 13.62
C GLU A 19 -16.92 -12.34 12.76
N PHE A 20 -16.67 -12.37 11.45
CA PHE A 20 -17.27 -11.44 10.50
C PHE A 20 -18.64 -11.98 10.08
N ILE A 21 -19.72 -11.29 10.42
CA ILE A 21 -21.08 -11.68 10.00
C ILE A 21 -21.38 -11.01 8.66
N ILE A 22 -21.26 -11.76 7.56
CA ILE A 22 -21.43 -11.24 6.18
C ILE A 22 -22.91 -11.01 5.83
N THR A 23 -23.84 -11.45 6.68
CA THR A 23 -25.30 -11.34 6.47
C THR A 23 -25.97 -10.13 7.13
N ALA A 24 -25.22 -9.12 7.58
CA ALA A 24 -25.83 -7.87 8.03
C ALA A 24 -26.55 -7.19 6.84
N PRO A 25 -27.83 -6.78 6.95
CA PRO A 25 -28.61 -6.22 5.84
C PRO A 25 -27.96 -4.98 5.19
N GLU A 26 -27.10 -4.27 5.93
CA GLU A 26 -26.44 -3.05 5.50
C GLU A 26 -25.00 -3.24 4.97
N PHE A 27 -24.42 -4.45 4.99
CA PHE A 27 -23.05 -4.66 4.52
C PHE A 27 -23.01 -4.76 2.99
N LYS A 28 -22.68 -3.63 2.34
CA LYS A 28 -22.63 -3.47 0.87
C LYS A 28 -21.22 -3.27 0.32
N LYS A 29 -20.18 -3.49 1.12
CA LYS A 29 -18.79 -3.33 0.65
C LYS A 29 -18.46 -4.49 -0.28
N GLU A 30 -18.20 -4.18 -1.53
CA GLU A 30 -17.84 -5.15 -2.56
C GLU A 30 -16.49 -4.77 -3.18
N GLY A 31 -15.84 -5.75 -3.83
CA GLY A 31 -14.56 -5.55 -4.49
C GLY A 31 -13.52 -4.90 -3.58
N GLU A 32 -13.02 -3.75 -3.99
CA GLU A 32 -11.90 -3.07 -3.35
C GLU A 32 -12.28 -2.34 -2.06
N GLU A 33 -13.55 -1.91 -1.92
CA GLU A 33 -14.04 -1.36 -0.65
C GLU A 33 -14.05 -2.42 0.46
N PHE A 34 -14.36 -3.68 0.10
CA PHE A 34 -14.24 -4.82 1.01
C PHE A 34 -12.77 -5.08 1.37
N THR A 35 -11.89 -5.12 0.36
CA THR A 35 -10.44 -5.35 0.55
C THR A 35 -9.84 -4.36 1.53
N ILE A 36 -10.07 -3.06 1.32
CA ILE A 36 -9.59 -2.00 2.20
C ILE A 36 -10.14 -2.18 3.61
N TRP A 37 -11.45 -2.37 3.75
CA TRP A 37 -12.09 -2.56 5.05
C TRP A 37 -11.55 -3.79 5.80
N PHE A 38 -11.33 -4.90 5.08
CA PHE A 38 -10.81 -6.13 5.66
C PHE A 38 -9.39 -5.93 6.19
N PHE A 39 -8.51 -5.29 5.42
CA PHE A 39 -7.15 -4.99 5.87
C PHE A 39 -7.11 -3.94 7.00
N GLU A 40 -7.97 -2.92 6.97
CA GLU A 40 -8.14 -1.98 8.09
C GLU A 40 -8.49 -2.73 9.39
N GLY A 41 -9.45 -3.66 9.34
CA GLY A 41 -9.85 -4.46 10.51
C GLY A 41 -8.75 -5.39 11.05
N ILE A 42 -7.89 -5.92 10.18
CA ILE A 42 -6.70 -6.68 10.61
C ILE A 42 -5.73 -5.76 11.36
N LEU A 43 -5.48 -4.56 10.82
CA LEU A 43 -4.53 -3.61 11.40
C LEU A 43 -5.02 -2.99 12.71
N GLU A 44 -6.33 -2.97 12.98
CA GLU A 44 -6.85 -2.59 14.30
C GLU A 44 -6.31 -3.48 15.43
N LYS A 45 -6.05 -4.77 15.17
CA LYS A 45 -5.47 -5.69 16.17
C LYS A 45 -3.99 -5.86 16.05
N ASN A 46 -3.47 -5.82 14.82
CA ASN A 46 -2.04 -5.89 14.58
C ASN A 46 -1.58 -4.68 13.76
N PRO A 47 -1.41 -3.50 14.39
CA PRO A 47 -1.10 -2.27 13.68
C PRO A 47 0.18 -2.34 12.86
N ASN A 48 1.13 -3.19 13.26
CA ASN A 48 2.45 -3.28 12.64
C ASN A 48 2.58 -4.53 11.77
N TYR A 49 1.48 -5.16 11.35
CA TYR A 49 1.54 -6.28 10.44
C TYR A 49 1.97 -5.82 9.05
N VAL A 50 3.26 -5.99 8.76
CA VAL A 50 3.90 -5.37 7.61
C VAL A 50 3.29 -5.80 6.27
N ASP A 51 3.00 -7.10 6.09
CA ASP A 51 2.45 -7.57 4.81
C ASP A 51 1.05 -6.97 4.57
N CYS A 52 0.23 -6.87 5.63
CA CYS A 52 -1.06 -6.20 5.56
C CYS A 52 -0.94 -4.70 5.25
N LEU A 53 0.06 -4.02 5.83
CA LEU A 53 0.35 -2.62 5.52
C LEU A 53 0.77 -2.46 4.04
N LEU A 54 1.58 -3.36 3.49
CA LEU A 54 1.97 -3.32 2.07
C LEU A 54 0.75 -3.45 1.15
N TYR A 55 -0.14 -4.40 1.42
CA TYR A 55 -1.37 -4.54 0.65
C TYR A 55 -2.30 -3.34 0.78
N LEU A 56 -2.46 -2.80 1.99
CA LEU A 56 -3.33 -1.66 2.24
C LEU A 56 -2.81 -0.37 1.59
N GLY A 57 -1.49 -0.13 1.66
CA GLY A 57 -0.86 1.02 1.01
C GLY A 57 -1.10 1.01 -0.50
N ASN A 58 -0.84 -0.12 -1.15
CA ASN A 58 -1.12 -0.30 -2.57
C ASN A 58 -2.61 -0.13 -2.89
N ALA A 59 -3.51 -0.71 -2.09
CA ALA A 59 -4.95 -0.57 -2.29
C ALA A 59 -5.42 0.89 -2.18
N TYR A 60 -4.91 1.65 -1.22
CA TYR A 60 -5.22 3.09 -1.14
C TYR A 60 -4.72 3.86 -2.36
N THR A 61 -3.48 3.59 -2.79
CA THR A 61 -2.88 4.28 -3.95
C THR A 61 -3.64 3.98 -5.24
N THR A 62 -3.99 2.73 -5.51
CA THR A 62 -4.74 2.37 -6.74
C THR A 62 -6.15 2.96 -6.78
N HIS A 63 -6.73 3.31 -5.62
CA HIS A 63 -8.06 3.90 -5.49
C HIS A 63 -8.05 5.43 -5.34
N GLY A 64 -6.90 6.07 -5.56
CA GLY A 64 -6.79 7.53 -5.47
C GLY A 64 -6.81 8.08 -4.04
N MET A 65 -6.75 7.22 -3.03
CA MET A 65 -6.71 7.60 -1.61
C MET A 65 -5.28 7.93 -1.17
N TYR A 66 -4.59 8.80 -1.91
CA TYR A 66 -3.14 9.00 -1.82
C TYR A 66 -2.68 9.46 -0.43
N GLU A 67 -3.45 10.29 0.28
CA GLU A 67 -3.12 10.70 1.66
C GLU A 67 -3.10 9.52 2.64
N LYS A 68 -4.03 8.57 2.48
CA LYS A 68 -4.03 7.35 3.29
C LYS A 68 -2.87 6.44 2.92
N GLY A 69 -2.59 6.29 1.62
CA GLY A 69 -1.42 5.56 1.11
C GLY A 69 -0.11 6.10 1.69
N LEU A 70 0.07 7.43 1.65
CA LEU A 70 1.22 8.10 2.23
C LEU A 70 1.38 7.80 3.72
N SER A 71 0.29 7.85 4.50
CA SER A 71 0.33 7.54 5.94
C SER A 71 0.83 6.10 6.20
N VAL A 72 0.36 5.15 5.39
CA VAL A 72 0.78 3.74 5.45
C VAL A 72 2.25 3.59 5.07
N ASP A 73 2.69 4.20 3.97
CA ASP A 73 4.08 4.12 3.51
C ASP A 73 5.07 4.79 4.48
N GLN A 74 4.67 5.89 5.12
CA GLN A 74 5.44 6.50 6.19
C GLN A 74 5.56 5.58 7.41
N LYS A 75 4.52 4.79 7.70
CA LYS A 75 4.58 3.79 8.76
C LYS A 75 5.50 2.64 8.38
N LEU A 76 5.38 2.13 7.16
CA LEU A 76 6.26 1.10 6.62
C LEU A 76 7.73 1.54 6.63
N SER A 77 8.03 2.78 6.27
CA SER A 77 9.41 3.28 6.26
C SER A 77 10.02 3.38 7.66
N ARG A 78 9.21 3.56 8.70
CA ARG A 78 9.65 3.44 10.10
C ARG A 78 9.87 1.98 10.53
N LEU A 79 9.02 1.06 10.08
CA LEU A 79 9.10 -0.37 10.41
C LEU A 79 10.23 -1.09 9.65
N ARG A 80 10.50 -0.66 8.42
CA ARG A 80 11.54 -1.22 7.53
C ARG A 80 12.42 -0.10 6.98
N PRO A 81 13.26 0.53 7.82
CA PRO A 81 14.04 1.70 7.43
C PRO A 81 15.12 1.42 6.37
N ASN A 82 15.49 0.16 6.17
CA ASN A 82 16.52 -0.27 5.22
C ASN A 82 15.94 -1.02 4.01
N ASP A 83 14.62 -1.09 3.86
CA ASP A 83 13.98 -1.77 2.73
C ASP A 83 13.86 -0.80 1.54
N PRO A 84 14.61 -1.01 0.44
CA PRO A 84 14.58 -0.11 -0.70
C PRO A 84 13.20 -0.03 -1.36
N LEU A 85 12.40 -1.10 -1.33
CA LEU A 85 11.07 -1.11 -1.94
C LEU A 85 10.10 -0.22 -1.16
N VAL A 86 10.21 -0.20 0.18
CA VAL A 86 9.38 0.66 1.03
C VAL A 86 9.66 2.13 0.77
N HIS A 87 10.93 2.52 0.63
CA HIS A 87 11.28 3.91 0.29
C HIS A 87 10.85 4.26 -1.15
N TYR A 88 10.93 3.31 -2.09
CA TYR A 88 10.41 3.52 -3.43
C TYR A 88 8.90 3.81 -3.42
N ASN A 89 8.10 2.99 -2.74
CA ASN A 89 6.65 3.20 -2.62
C ASN A 89 6.32 4.53 -1.94
N LEU A 90 7.06 4.89 -0.88
CA LEU A 90 6.91 6.17 -0.21
C LEU A 90 7.20 7.36 -1.15
N ALA A 91 8.20 7.24 -2.02
CA ALA A 91 8.46 8.25 -3.05
C ALA A 91 7.31 8.37 -4.06
N CYS A 92 6.72 7.23 -4.49
CA CYS A 92 5.52 7.23 -5.33
C CYS A 92 4.35 7.96 -4.65
N SER A 93 4.09 7.67 -3.38
CA SER A 93 3.05 8.34 -2.59
C SER A 93 3.26 9.85 -2.49
N TYR A 94 4.49 10.31 -2.25
CA TYR A 94 4.80 11.75 -2.26
C TYR A 94 4.64 12.38 -3.65
N ALA A 95 5.07 11.68 -4.71
CA ALA A 95 4.96 12.16 -6.08
C ALA A 95 3.50 12.34 -6.52
N LEU A 96 2.62 11.38 -6.19
CA LEU A 96 1.17 11.45 -6.46
C LEU A 96 0.49 12.63 -5.75
N LEU A 97 0.99 13.00 -4.56
CA LEU A 97 0.55 14.18 -3.82
C LEU A 97 1.29 15.47 -4.23
N LYS A 98 2.11 15.41 -5.28
CA LYS A 98 2.92 16.52 -5.82
C LYS A 98 3.86 17.15 -4.79
N ASN A 99 4.24 16.40 -3.76
CA ASN A 99 5.30 16.80 -2.85
C ASN A 99 6.65 16.39 -3.45
N ILE A 100 7.06 17.15 -4.49
CA ILE A 100 8.17 16.80 -5.38
C ILE A 100 9.49 16.68 -4.63
N ASP A 101 9.77 17.59 -3.69
CA ASP A 101 11.03 17.60 -2.96
C ASP A 101 11.16 16.39 -2.02
N ALA A 102 10.12 16.06 -1.26
CA ALA A 102 10.11 14.88 -0.40
C ALA A 102 10.18 13.59 -1.22
N ALA A 103 9.52 13.55 -2.38
CA ALA A 103 9.57 12.40 -3.27
C ALA A 103 11.00 12.13 -3.76
N PHE A 104 11.76 13.16 -4.16
CA PHE A 104 13.16 12.99 -4.55
C PHE A 104 14.04 12.53 -3.39
N GLU A 105 13.91 13.13 -2.21
CA GLU A 105 14.69 12.74 -1.03
C GLU A 105 14.56 11.25 -0.74
N VAL A 106 13.31 10.75 -0.71
CA VAL A 106 13.06 9.35 -0.40
C VAL A 106 13.41 8.44 -1.57
N LEU A 107 13.22 8.87 -2.82
CA LEU A 107 13.62 8.10 -4.00
C LEU A 107 15.14 7.89 -4.07
N GLU A 108 15.92 8.94 -3.80
CA GLU A 108 17.36 8.85 -3.72
C GLU A 108 17.81 7.88 -2.62
N LYS A 109 17.12 7.90 -1.47
CA LYS A 109 17.33 6.93 -0.39
C LYS A 109 17.02 5.49 -0.84
N ALA A 110 15.92 5.26 -1.54
CA ALA A 110 15.57 3.94 -2.08
C ALA A 110 16.69 3.38 -2.97
N ILE A 111 17.21 4.22 -3.88
CA ILE A 111 18.31 3.87 -4.77
C ILE A 111 19.60 3.61 -4.00
N ALA A 112 19.93 4.44 -3.00
CA ALA A 112 21.09 4.23 -2.14
C ALA A 112 21.00 2.92 -1.34
N LEU A 113 19.80 2.49 -0.96
CA LEU A 113 19.52 1.20 -0.30
C LEU A 113 19.48 0.01 -1.27
N GLY A 114 19.68 0.22 -2.57
CA GLY A 114 19.80 -0.84 -3.57
C GLY A 114 18.55 -1.08 -4.41
N TYR A 115 17.60 -0.15 -4.46
CA TYR A 115 16.53 -0.20 -5.45
C TYR A 115 17.13 -0.14 -6.86
N LYS A 116 16.84 -1.15 -7.68
CA LYS A 116 17.55 -1.41 -8.96
C LYS A 116 16.65 -1.56 -10.18
N ASP A 117 15.34 -1.49 -10.01
CA ASP A 117 14.39 -1.65 -11.13
C ASP A 117 14.24 -0.33 -11.90
N ILE A 118 15.25 -0.04 -12.72
CA ILE A 118 15.31 1.19 -13.52
C ILE A 118 14.24 1.18 -14.61
N TYR A 119 13.95 0.00 -15.16
CA TYR A 119 12.91 -0.15 -16.16
C TYR A 119 11.54 0.23 -15.58
N HIS A 120 11.25 -0.19 -14.35
CA HIS A 120 10.03 0.22 -13.66
C HIS A 120 10.03 1.72 -13.36
N LEU A 121 11.12 2.28 -12.82
CA LEU A 121 11.24 3.71 -12.52
C LEU A 121 10.85 4.61 -13.70
N GLU A 122 11.39 4.32 -14.89
CA GLU A 122 11.19 5.17 -16.09
C GLU A 122 9.75 5.14 -16.61
N ARG A 123 8.97 4.13 -16.22
CA ARG A 123 7.64 3.85 -16.75
C ARG A 123 6.53 4.02 -15.72
N ASP A 124 6.87 3.99 -14.43
CA ASP A 124 5.88 4.10 -13.37
C ASP A 124 5.15 5.44 -13.48
N LYS A 125 3.83 5.34 -13.62
CA LYS A 125 2.92 6.48 -13.73
C LYS A 125 2.90 7.30 -12.45
N ASP A 126 3.17 6.69 -11.30
CA ASP A 126 3.13 7.37 -10.00
C ASP A 126 4.25 8.41 -9.89
N LEU A 127 5.35 8.21 -10.63
CA LEU A 127 6.48 9.13 -10.73
C LEU A 127 6.39 10.11 -11.91
N ALA A 128 5.23 10.20 -12.58
CA ALA A 128 5.07 11.06 -13.75
C ALA A 128 5.47 12.52 -13.47
N TYR A 129 5.07 13.07 -12.31
CA TYR A 129 5.41 14.43 -11.91
C TYR A 129 6.91 14.64 -11.65
N LEU A 130 7.65 13.60 -11.24
CA LEU A 130 9.09 13.72 -11.07
C LEU A 130 9.81 13.74 -12.42
N ARG A 131 9.29 13.03 -13.43
CA ARG A 131 9.92 12.93 -14.76
C ARG A 131 9.97 14.26 -15.51
N GLU A 132 9.12 15.21 -15.13
CA GLU A 132 9.13 16.58 -15.66
C GLU A 132 10.25 17.45 -15.06
N ASP A 133 10.81 17.05 -13.91
CA ASP A 133 11.88 17.77 -13.21
C ASP A 133 13.27 17.33 -13.70
N VAL A 134 14.15 18.30 -13.91
CA VAL A 134 15.54 18.08 -14.36
C VAL A 134 16.35 17.17 -13.41
N ARG A 135 15.99 17.13 -12.11
CA ARG A 135 16.61 16.25 -11.12
C ARG A 135 16.41 14.78 -11.46
N TYR A 136 15.26 14.41 -12.00
CA TYR A 136 14.97 13.03 -12.35
C TYR A 136 15.88 12.53 -13.48
N GLN A 137 16.09 13.34 -14.51
CA GLN A 137 17.00 12.99 -15.61
C GLN A 137 18.43 12.76 -15.09
N LYS A 138 18.92 13.66 -14.23
CA LYS A 138 20.24 13.51 -13.58
C LYS A 138 20.32 12.25 -12.73
N LEU A 139 19.25 11.93 -12.00
CA LEU A 139 19.17 10.74 -11.16
C LEU A 139 19.28 9.47 -12.00
N ILE A 140 18.48 9.33 -13.07
CA ILE A 140 18.51 8.18 -13.95
C ILE A 140 19.87 8.03 -14.66
N GLU A 141 20.45 9.11 -15.17
CA GLU A 141 21.79 9.08 -15.77
C GLU A 141 22.86 8.57 -14.78
N LYS A 142 22.81 9.06 -13.54
CA LYS A 142 23.74 8.64 -12.48
C LYS A 142 23.64 7.15 -12.20
N ILE A 143 22.42 6.59 -12.24
CA ILE A 143 22.21 5.16 -12.01
C ILE A 143 22.71 4.34 -13.21
N LYS A 144 22.43 4.77 -14.45
CA LYS A 144 22.85 4.05 -15.67
C LYS A 144 24.36 4.06 -15.92
N LYS A 145 25.09 5.01 -15.33
CA LYS A 145 26.55 5.14 -15.41
C LYS A 145 27.32 4.32 -14.36
N ARG A 146 26.62 3.73 -13.37
CA ARG A 146 27.21 2.84 -12.36
C ARG A 146 27.26 1.40 -12.86
#